data_AF-A0A916FNG8-F1
#
_entry.id   AF-A0A916FNG8-F1
#
_cell.length_a   1.000
_cell.length_b   1.000
_cell.length_c   1.000
_cell.angle_alpha   90.00
_cell.angle_beta   90.00
_cell.angle_gamma   90.00
#
_symmetry.space_group_name_H-M   'P 1'
#
loop_
_entity.id
_entity.type
_entity.pdbx_description
1 polymer ?
#
loop_
_entity_poly.entity_id
_entity_poly.type
_entity_poly.pdbx_seq_one_letter_code
_entity_poly.pdbx_strand_id
1 'polypeptide(L)'
;MKRNVPHPIHDLATKITKKWDADKRRLRGFAGRVDLRSMMIGRFRMDTARELFDTLSSFRQVDLSGRTPSEQLFDYCTHVLSSLERVHVDFKEKRDRRVATLDEDDKVNLAKAISGFANSGGGVLIWGVEDKTLNPKPITNVSEFMKAMLGLAAQLTDPIVQGIDGDCISSGTGLEGFGFVYIPESSLPPHRVVLSHKDIKNHYYVRTGESFVTASHAQLEDMFGRRPQPRLSLSKEIVFYSMDGDYAKLLILLGIENLGRGTARSPFFSIKVEPPNKIFEFGIDGNGHFGLDKLIPAIQSNETSYGASASVVIHPETKRVATCVLTQIDMSINPLHTPDVVINYKLAAEGARLIEAQEIIKGVDLRIEVNQHGR
;
A
#
# COMPACT_ATOMS: atom_id res chain seq x y z
N MET A 1 31.12 -63.21 -21.74
CA MET A 1 31.60 -62.36 -20.62
C MET A 1 31.34 -60.89 -20.96
N LYS A 2 30.26 -60.30 -20.44
CA LYS A 2 30.00 -58.85 -20.51
C LYS A 2 29.97 -58.31 -19.08
N ARG A 3 30.88 -57.39 -18.76
CA ARG A 3 31.02 -56.74 -17.45
C ARG A 3 29.99 -55.62 -17.33
N ASN A 4 29.22 -55.64 -16.24
CA ASN A 4 28.33 -54.54 -15.84
C ASN A 4 29.16 -53.45 -15.15
N VAL A 5 29.07 -52.21 -15.63
CA VAL A 5 29.62 -51.02 -14.98
C VAL A 5 28.44 -50.18 -14.46
N PRO A 6 28.40 -49.75 -13.19
CA PRO A 6 27.29 -48.97 -12.66
C PRO A 6 27.36 -47.49 -13.08
N HIS A 7 26.20 -46.92 -13.40
CA HIS A 7 25.98 -45.54 -13.87
C HIS A 7 26.10 -44.50 -12.73
N PRO A 8 26.59 -43.26 -12.99
CA PRO A 8 26.95 -42.28 -11.95
C PRO A 8 25.78 -41.43 -11.40
N ILE A 9 24.53 -41.82 -11.63
CA ILE A 9 23.35 -41.00 -11.28
C ILE A 9 22.75 -41.40 -9.91
N HIS A 10 23.05 -42.60 -9.41
CA HIS A 10 22.53 -43.07 -8.11
C HIS A 10 23.30 -42.57 -6.87
N ASP A 11 24.52 -42.06 -7.03
CA ASP A 11 25.38 -41.62 -5.92
C ASP A 11 25.15 -40.16 -5.51
N LEU A 12 24.53 -39.34 -6.39
CA LEU A 12 24.22 -37.93 -6.10
C LEU A 12 22.95 -37.79 -5.23
N ALA A 13 21.92 -38.60 -5.50
CA ALA A 13 20.67 -38.60 -4.75
C ALA A 13 20.84 -39.03 -3.28
N THR A 14 21.78 -39.95 -3.04
CA THR A 14 22.12 -40.47 -1.71
C THR A 14 22.97 -39.48 -0.89
N LYS A 15 23.74 -38.62 -1.57
CA LYS A 15 24.51 -37.53 -0.93
C LYS A 15 23.65 -36.33 -0.56
N ILE A 16 22.61 -36.02 -1.36
CA ILE A 16 21.68 -34.91 -1.10
C ILE A 16 20.76 -35.22 0.10
N THR A 17 20.25 -36.44 0.22
CA THR A 17 19.39 -36.87 1.34
C THR A 17 20.12 -36.90 2.67
N LYS A 18 21.37 -37.36 2.71
CA LYS A 18 22.19 -37.35 3.94
C LYS A 18 22.57 -35.95 4.42
N LYS A 19 22.75 -34.99 3.50
CA LYS A 19 23.03 -33.58 3.85
C LYS A 19 21.79 -32.90 4.44
N TRP A 20 20.60 -33.21 3.92
CA TRP A 20 19.33 -32.67 4.42
C TRP A 20 19.01 -33.17 5.85
N ASP A 21 19.24 -34.44 6.15
CA ASP A 21 19.00 -34.99 7.49
C ASP A 21 20.00 -34.50 8.54
N ALA A 22 21.22 -34.15 8.14
CA ALA A 22 22.21 -33.52 9.03
C ALA A 22 21.83 -32.07 9.39
N ASP A 23 21.31 -31.30 8.43
CA ASP A 23 20.84 -29.93 8.66
C ASP A 23 19.55 -29.90 9.51
N LYS A 24 18.64 -30.88 9.35
CA LYS A 24 17.48 -31.04 10.24
C LYS A 24 17.85 -31.33 11.70
N ARG A 25 18.95 -32.06 11.95
CA ARG A 25 19.43 -32.33 13.33
C ARG A 25 20.12 -31.11 13.94
N ARG A 26 20.82 -30.29 13.14
CA ARG A 26 21.38 -29.01 13.61
C ARG A 26 20.29 -28.00 13.98
N LEU A 27 19.18 -27.96 13.24
CA LEU A 27 18.07 -27.05 13.53
C LEU A 27 17.25 -27.44 14.78
N ARG A 28 17.27 -28.71 15.21
CA ARG A 28 16.58 -29.16 16.45
C ARG A 28 17.35 -28.84 17.73
N GLY A 29 18.64 -28.51 17.65
CA GLY A 29 19.47 -28.11 18.80
C GLY A 29 19.36 -26.63 19.19
N PHE A 30 18.60 -25.84 18.43
CA PHE A 30 18.44 -24.39 18.62
C PHE A 30 17.05 -24.01 19.15
N ALA A 31 16.37 -24.93 19.85
CA ALA A 31 15.15 -24.64 20.60
C ALA A 31 15.47 -24.00 21.96
N GLY A 32 16.26 -22.91 21.95
CA GLY A 32 16.27 -21.95 23.04
C GLY A 32 15.12 -20.99 22.82
N ARG A 33 14.26 -20.80 23.84
CA ARG A 33 13.11 -19.86 23.87
C ARG A 33 13.30 -18.67 22.91
N VAL A 34 12.74 -18.79 21.72
CA VAL A 34 12.54 -17.65 20.83
C VAL A 34 11.36 -16.90 21.42
N ASP A 35 11.65 -15.72 21.98
CA ASP A 35 10.63 -14.78 22.41
C ASP A 35 9.87 -14.30 21.16
N LEU A 36 8.75 -14.96 20.86
CA LEU A 36 7.87 -14.65 19.73
C LEU A 36 7.33 -13.21 19.77
N ARG A 37 7.39 -12.53 20.92
CA ARG A 37 7.12 -11.08 20.99
C ARG A 37 8.10 -10.28 20.13
N SER A 38 9.37 -10.68 20.03
CA SER A 38 10.36 -9.95 19.22
C SER A 38 10.25 -10.22 17.71
N MET A 39 9.71 -11.37 17.29
CA MET A 39 9.54 -11.66 15.84
C MET A 39 8.23 -11.13 15.25
N MET A 40 7.15 -10.99 16.04
CA MET A 40 5.91 -10.38 15.53
C MET A 40 5.89 -8.86 15.64
N ILE A 41 6.56 -8.26 16.63
CA ILE A 41 6.50 -6.80 16.86
C ILE A 41 7.52 -6.04 15.99
N GLY A 42 8.55 -6.72 15.46
CA GLY A 42 9.70 -6.06 14.83
C GLY A 42 9.56 -5.60 13.37
N ARG A 43 8.43 -5.84 12.67
CA ARG A 43 8.37 -5.58 11.20
C ARG A 43 7.05 -5.11 10.58
N PHE A 44 5.97 -4.94 11.33
CA PHE A 44 4.73 -4.39 10.77
C PHE A 44 4.39 -3.08 11.45
N ARG A 45 5.03 -2.00 11.00
CA ARG A 45 4.34 -0.71 11.01
C ARG A 45 3.30 -0.83 9.91
N MET A 46 2.06 -1.12 10.31
CA MET A 46 0.95 -0.98 9.38
C MET A 46 0.70 0.51 9.23
N ASP A 47 1.10 1.05 8.09
CA ASP A 47 1.03 2.48 7.85
C ASP A 47 -0.32 2.87 7.22
N THR A 48 -1.11 1.91 6.72
CA THR A 48 -2.42 2.19 6.09
C THR A 48 -3.52 1.15 6.36
N ALA A 49 -4.79 1.59 6.26
CA ALA A 49 -5.96 0.71 6.32
C ALA A 49 -6.00 -0.34 5.18
N ARG A 50 -5.35 -0.06 4.05
CA ARG A 50 -5.30 -0.99 2.91
C ARG A 50 -4.38 -2.17 3.20
N GLU A 51 -3.20 -1.93 3.78
CA GLU A 51 -2.29 -2.99 4.21
C GLU A 51 -2.94 -3.93 5.23
N LEU A 52 -3.76 -3.37 6.14
CA LEU A 52 -4.56 -4.18 7.05
C LEU A 52 -5.53 -5.09 6.30
N PHE A 53 -6.31 -4.53 5.37
CA PHE A 53 -7.25 -5.33 4.59
C PHE A 53 -6.54 -6.43 3.81
N ASP A 54 -5.43 -6.13 3.13
CA ASP A 54 -4.67 -7.11 2.36
C ASP A 54 -4.06 -8.20 3.28
N THR A 55 -3.62 -7.83 4.49
CA THR A 55 -3.14 -8.79 5.50
C THR A 55 -4.24 -9.74 5.94
N LEU A 56 -5.41 -9.23 6.31
CA LEU A 56 -6.56 -10.06 6.71
C LEU A 56 -7.01 -10.98 5.57
N SER A 57 -7.00 -10.46 4.34
CA SER A 57 -7.35 -11.19 3.12
C SER A 57 -6.34 -12.29 2.77
N SER A 58 -5.10 -12.19 3.27
CA SER A 58 -4.06 -13.21 3.06
C SER A 58 -4.26 -14.49 3.89
N PHE A 59 -5.09 -14.44 4.94
CA PHE A 59 -5.40 -15.59 5.81
C PHE A 59 -6.32 -16.59 5.09
N ARG A 60 -5.80 -17.27 4.06
CA ARG A 60 -6.56 -18.19 3.20
C ARG A 60 -6.32 -19.66 3.50
N GLN A 61 -5.15 -19.98 4.02
CA GLN A 61 -4.69 -21.34 4.19
C GLN A 61 -4.11 -21.55 5.57
N VAL A 62 -3.97 -22.83 5.92
CA VAL A 62 -3.23 -23.23 7.11
C VAL A 62 -1.78 -22.73 6.99
N ASP A 63 -1.30 -22.01 8.00
CA ASP A 63 0.06 -21.50 7.98
C ASP A 63 1.10 -22.62 8.25
N LEU A 64 2.39 -22.28 8.14
CA LEU A 64 3.48 -23.23 8.41
C LEU A 64 3.49 -23.77 9.85
N SER A 65 2.78 -23.11 10.78
CA SER A 65 2.63 -23.56 12.17
C SER A 65 1.39 -24.43 12.39
N GLY A 66 0.61 -24.70 11.35
CA GLY A 66 -0.59 -25.52 11.42
C GLY A 66 -1.86 -24.76 11.84
N ARG A 67 -1.80 -23.43 11.96
CA ARG A 67 -2.96 -22.62 12.36
C ARG A 67 -3.90 -22.40 11.19
N THR A 68 -5.18 -22.65 11.42
CA THR A 68 -6.26 -22.37 10.48
C THR A 68 -6.42 -20.86 10.21
N PRO A 69 -7.05 -20.47 9.09
CA PRO A 69 -7.38 -19.06 8.82
C PRO A 69 -8.11 -18.34 9.96
N SER A 70 -9.04 -19.01 10.63
CA SER A 70 -9.78 -18.45 11.77
C SER A 70 -8.90 -18.25 13.00
N GLU A 71 -8.00 -19.19 13.30
CA GLU A 71 -7.01 -19.05 14.37
C GLU A 71 -6.04 -17.91 14.07
N GLN A 72 -5.57 -17.78 12.81
CA GLN A 72 -4.73 -16.67 12.39
C GLN A 72 -5.43 -15.31 12.56
N LEU A 73 -6.69 -15.19 12.12
CA LEU A 73 -7.48 -13.98 12.33
C LEU A 73 -7.64 -13.66 13.81
N PHE A 74 -8.01 -14.64 14.63
CA PHE A 74 -8.26 -14.42 16.05
C PHE A 74 -6.98 -14.03 16.82
N ASP A 75 -5.87 -14.70 16.53
CA ASP A 75 -4.55 -14.36 17.06
C ASP A 75 -4.17 -12.92 16.67
N TYR A 76 -4.38 -12.57 15.40
CA TYR A 76 -4.10 -11.23 14.88
C TYR A 76 -4.97 -10.15 15.56
N CYS A 77 -6.28 -10.37 15.67
CA CYS A 77 -7.18 -9.45 16.37
C CYS A 77 -6.80 -9.28 17.84
N THR A 78 -6.48 -10.38 18.53
CA THR A 78 -6.24 -10.38 19.97
C THR A 78 -4.87 -9.87 20.35
N HIS A 79 -3.85 -10.07 19.52
CA HIS A 79 -2.46 -9.71 19.87
C HIS A 79 -1.94 -8.48 19.12
N VAL A 80 -2.47 -8.17 17.93
CA VAL A 80 -2.04 -7.01 17.15
C VAL A 80 -3.07 -5.89 17.31
N LEU A 81 -4.32 -6.13 16.92
CA LEU A 81 -5.35 -5.08 16.86
C LEU A 81 -5.82 -4.60 18.25
N SER A 82 -5.74 -5.45 19.28
CA SER A 82 -6.08 -5.06 20.65
C SER A 82 -5.10 -4.04 21.26
N SER A 83 -3.86 -4.01 20.74
CA SER A 83 -2.78 -3.17 21.24
C SER A 83 -2.67 -1.81 20.53
N LEU A 84 -3.42 -1.63 19.44
CA LEU A 84 -3.44 -0.43 18.63
C LEU A 84 -4.64 0.45 18.99
N GLU A 85 -4.48 1.77 18.89
CA GLU A 85 -5.66 2.65 18.83
C GLU A 85 -6.49 2.25 17.61
N ARG A 86 -7.72 1.79 17.83
CA ARG A 86 -8.60 1.20 16.79
C ARG A 86 -9.19 2.27 15.87
N VAL A 87 -8.41 3.25 15.41
CA VAL A 87 -8.91 4.34 14.55
C VAL A 87 -9.30 3.82 13.16
N HIS A 88 -8.63 2.79 12.66
CA HIS A 88 -8.86 2.25 11.32
C HIS A 88 -9.57 0.89 11.30
N VAL A 89 -10.08 0.42 12.44
CA VAL A 89 -10.71 -0.90 12.55
C VAL A 89 -11.99 -0.84 13.35
N ASP A 90 -13.04 -1.49 12.85
CA ASP A 90 -14.29 -1.64 13.58
C ASP A 90 -14.75 -3.11 13.54
N PHE A 91 -15.26 -3.62 14.66
CA PHE A 91 -15.76 -4.99 14.75
C PHE A 91 -17.28 -4.99 14.85
N LYS A 92 -17.92 -5.89 14.11
CA LYS A 92 -19.36 -6.11 14.15
C LYS A 92 -19.71 -7.57 14.29
N GLU A 93 -20.60 -7.82 15.25
CA GLU A 93 -21.36 -9.05 15.31
C GLU A 93 -22.62 -8.88 14.47
N LYS A 94 -22.90 -9.86 13.61
CA LYS A 94 -24.19 -9.95 12.94
C LYS A 94 -25.25 -10.42 13.94
N ARG A 95 -26.39 -9.73 13.99
CA ARG A 95 -27.46 -10.01 14.96
C ARG A 95 -27.97 -11.44 14.89
N ASP A 96 -28.28 -11.93 13.68
CA ASP A 96 -28.55 -13.35 13.44
C ASP A 96 -27.50 -13.96 12.51
N ARG A 97 -26.47 -14.56 13.11
CA ARG A 97 -25.37 -15.21 12.38
C ARG A 97 -25.77 -16.41 11.51
N ARG A 98 -26.98 -16.97 11.68
CA ARG A 98 -27.42 -18.19 11.00
C ARG A 98 -27.92 -17.95 9.58
N VAL A 99 -28.15 -16.69 9.23
CA VAL A 99 -28.75 -16.31 7.95
C VAL A 99 -27.81 -15.32 7.25
N ALA A 100 -27.60 -15.46 5.94
CA ALA A 100 -26.73 -14.56 5.18
C ALA A 100 -27.39 -13.21 4.83
N THR A 101 -28.71 -13.10 4.94
CA THR A 101 -29.45 -11.89 4.55
C THR A 101 -29.18 -10.74 5.53
N LEU A 102 -29.08 -9.52 4.99
CA LEU A 102 -28.90 -8.31 5.79
C LEU A 102 -30.19 -7.92 6.51
N ASP A 103 -30.11 -7.82 7.83
CA ASP A 103 -31.16 -7.22 8.64
C ASP A 103 -30.98 -5.69 8.73
N GLU A 104 -31.93 -4.99 9.34
CA GLU A 104 -31.87 -3.53 9.44
C GLU A 104 -30.69 -3.02 10.29
N ASP A 105 -30.29 -3.77 11.32
CA ASP A 105 -29.17 -3.39 12.18
C ASP A 105 -27.84 -3.51 11.41
N ASP A 106 -27.70 -4.55 10.58
CA ASP A 106 -26.54 -4.71 9.69
C ASP A 106 -26.41 -3.54 8.72
N LYS A 107 -27.52 -3.14 8.09
CA LYS A 107 -27.57 -2.03 7.12
C LYS A 107 -27.22 -0.71 7.81
N VAL A 108 -27.75 -0.47 9.00
CA VAL A 108 -27.46 0.72 9.81
C VAL A 108 -25.98 0.78 10.18
N ASN A 109 -25.42 -0.33 10.65
CA ASN A 109 -24.00 -0.42 10.99
C ASN A 109 -23.11 -0.19 9.78
N LEU A 110 -23.42 -0.80 8.62
CA LEU A 110 -22.69 -0.58 7.38
C LEU A 110 -22.74 0.89 6.93
N ALA A 111 -23.91 1.52 6.97
CA ALA A 111 -24.07 2.91 6.54
C ALA A 111 -23.25 3.88 7.41
N LYS A 112 -23.28 3.69 8.75
CA LYS A 112 -22.46 4.46 9.68
C LYS A 112 -20.97 4.26 9.44
N ALA A 113 -20.54 3.01 9.23
CA ALA A 113 -19.14 2.70 9.00
C ALA A 113 -18.62 3.29 7.69
N ILE A 114 -19.39 3.20 6.59
CA ILE A 114 -19.00 3.79 5.30
C ILE A 114 -18.86 5.31 5.41
N SER A 115 -19.88 5.99 5.95
CA SER A 115 -19.83 7.44 6.15
C SER A 115 -18.68 7.83 7.10
N GLY A 116 -18.57 7.14 8.23
CA GLY A 116 -17.60 7.40 9.30
C GLY A 116 -16.15 7.25 8.87
N PHE A 117 -15.79 6.13 8.23
CA PHE A 117 -14.43 5.91 7.77
C PHE A 117 -14.07 6.81 6.58
N ALA A 118 -14.97 6.98 5.61
CA ALA A 118 -14.71 7.82 4.44
C ALA A 118 -14.50 9.30 4.80
N ASN A 119 -15.19 9.80 5.84
CA ASN A 119 -15.04 11.16 6.34
C ASN A 119 -13.87 11.35 7.32
N SER A 120 -13.10 10.30 7.60
CA SER A 120 -12.01 10.34 8.57
C SER A 120 -10.69 9.94 7.91
N GLY A 121 -10.18 8.73 8.14
CA GLY A 121 -8.90 8.27 7.57
C GLY A 121 -9.00 6.90 6.91
N GLY A 122 -10.20 6.49 6.50
CA GLY A 122 -10.47 5.14 6.04
C GLY A 122 -10.36 4.09 7.14
N GLY A 123 -10.68 2.84 6.80
CA GLY A 123 -10.61 1.73 7.74
C GLY A 123 -11.11 0.41 7.18
N VAL A 124 -11.10 -0.61 8.04
CA VAL A 124 -11.58 -1.95 7.76
C VAL A 124 -12.68 -2.31 8.77
N LEU A 125 -13.85 -2.66 8.25
CA LEU A 125 -14.96 -3.19 9.04
C LEU A 125 -14.92 -4.72 9.02
N ILE A 126 -14.74 -5.33 10.19
CA ILE A 126 -14.59 -6.77 10.38
C ILE A 126 -15.90 -7.34 10.94
N TRP A 127 -16.48 -8.29 10.22
CA TRP A 127 -17.74 -8.95 10.55
C TRP A 127 -17.52 -10.36 11.10
N GLY A 128 -18.37 -10.70 12.06
CA GLY A 128 -18.34 -11.99 12.74
C GLY A 128 -17.39 -12.00 13.94
N VAL A 129 -17.12 -10.85 14.55
CA VAL A 129 -16.30 -10.71 15.76
C VAL A 129 -17.03 -9.79 16.73
N GLU A 130 -17.10 -10.19 18.00
CA GLU A 130 -17.67 -9.36 19.06
C GLU A 130 -16.69 -8.23 19.45
N ASP A 131 -17.14 -6.98 19.43
CA ASP A 131 -16.26 -5.81 19.54
C ASP A 131 -15.48 -5.69 20.87
N LYS A 132 -16.15 -5.98 21.99
CA LYS A 132 -15.55 -5.81 23.33
C LYS A 132 -14.61 -6.93 23.72
N THR A 133 -15.00 -8.17 23.44
CA THR A 133 -14.28 -9.38 23.86
C THR A 133 -13.35 -9.91 22.77
N LEU A 134 -13.54 -9.44 21.52
CA LEU A 134 -12.94 -9.99 20.31
C LEU A 134 -13.27 -11.47 20.07
N ASN A 135 -14.32 -11.98 20.71
CA ASN A 135 -14.73 -13.36 20.56
C ASN A 135 -15.21 -13.65 19.12
N PRO A 136 -14.83 -14.79 18.53
CA PRO A 136 -15.27 -15.17 17.20
C PRO A 136 -16.76 -15.51 17.17
N LYS A 137 -17.48 -14.91 16.23
CA LYS A 137 -18.91 -15.06 15.96
C LYS A 137 -19.13 -15.31 14.46
N PRO A 138 -18.64 -16.43 13.90
CA PRO A 138 -18.67 -16.66 12.46
C PRO A 138 -20.10 -16.65 11.91
N ILE A 139 -20.24 -16.14 10.69
CA ILE A 139 -21.51 -15.95 9.98
C ILE A 139 -21.69 -17.11 9.00
N THR A 140 -22.87 -17.74 9.03
CA THR A 140 -23.24 -18.79 8.07
C THR A 140 -23.41 -18.21 6.67
N ASN A 141 -22.79 -18.88 5.69
CA ASN A 141 -22.75 -18.47 4.28
C ASN A 141 -22.18 -17.05 4.10
N VAL A 142 -21.00 -16.81 4.69
CA VAL A 142 -20.36 -15.50 4.76
C VAL A 142 -20.11 -14.86 3.38
N SER A 143 -19.86 -15.67 2.34
CA SER A 143 -19.65 -15.18 0.98
C SER A 143 -20.92 -14.53 0.42
N GLU A 144 -22.10 -15.12 0.66
CA GLU A 144 -23.38 -14.54 0.27
C GLU A 144 -23.68 -13.25 1.05
N PHE A 145 -23.40 -13.26 2.36
CA PHE A 145 -23.51 -12.08 3.21
C PHE A 145 -22.64 -10.92 2.68
N MET A 146 -21.37 -11.19 2.36
CA MET A 146 -20.45 -10.18 1.83
C MET A 146 -20.88 -9.63 0.47
N LYS A 147 -21.40 -10.50 -0.40
CA LYS A 147 -21.96 -10.05 -1.69
C LYS A 147 -23.14 -9.09 -1.50
N ALA A 148 -24.02 -9.39 -0.55
CA ALA A 148 -25.13 -8.50 -0.21
C ALA A 148 -24.64 -7.17 0.38
N MET A 149 -23.65 -7.21 1.27
CA MET A 149 -23.03 -6.02 1.87
C MET A 149 -22.45 -5.08 0.83
N LEU A 150 -21.62 -5.60 -0.07
CA LEU A 150 -20.97 -4.80 -1.12
C LEU A 150 -21.99 -4.25 -2.13
N GLY A 151 -23.01 -5.02 -2.47
CA GLY A 151 -24.10 -4.56 -3.34
C GLY A 151 -24.87 -3.37 -2.75
N LEU A 152 -25.07 -3.36 -1.43
CA LEU A 152 -25.72 -2.27 -0.71
C LEU A 152 -24.78 -1.06 -0.52
N ALA A 153 -23.50 -1.30 -0.23
CA ALA A 153 -22.51 -0.27 0.11
C ALA A 153 -22.48 0.90 -0.88
N ALA A 154 -22.59 0.60 -2.17
CA ALA A 154 -22.59 1.58 -3.27
C ALA A 154 -23.77 2.59 -3.22
N GLN A 155 -24.78 2.35 -2.39
CA GLN A 155 -26.02 3.13 -2.34
C GLN A 155 -26.29 3.75 -0.96
N LEU A 156 -25.38 3.61 0.00
CA LEU A 156 -25.60 4.05 1.38
C LEU A 156 -25.19 5.48 1.66
N THR A 157 -24.41 6.10 0.77
CA THR A 157 -23.90 7.46 0.96
C THR A 157 -24.07 8.36 -0.27
N ASP A 158 -24.14 9.66 -0.01
CA ASP A 158 -24.18 10.73 -1.00
C ASP A 158 -23.19 11.86 -0.59
N PRO A 159 -22.15 12.16 -1.39
CA PRO A 159 -21.76 11.44 -2.61
C PRO A 159 -21.37 9.98 -2.33
N ILE A 160 -21.32 9.14 -3.38
CA ILE A 160 -20.94 7.73 -3.23
C ILE A 160 -19.44 7.63 -2.88
N VAL A 161 -19.10 6.78 -1.92
CA VAL A 161 -17.71 6.43 -1.61
C VAL A 161 -17.18 5.45 -2.65
N GLN A 162 -16.13 5.83 -3.37
CA GLN A 162 -15.47 5.00 -4.38
C GLN A 162 -14.36 4.13 -3.76
N GLY A 163 -14.07 2.98 -4.36
CA GLY A 163 -12.95 2.12 -3.95
C GLY A 163 -13.21 1.27 -2.71
N ILE A 164 -14.48 1.11 -2.31
CA ILE A 164 -14.87 0.10 -1.30
C ILE A 164 -14.56 -1.28 -1.88
N ASP A 165 -13.93 -2.12 -1.07
CA ASP A 165 -13.54 -3.48 -1.41
C ASP A 165 -13.96 -4.43 -0.28
N GLY A 166 -14.08 -5.72 -0.56
CA GLY A 166 -14.48 -6.68 0.46
C GLY A 166 -14.04 -8.10 0.20
N ASP A 167 -13.85 -8.82 1.29
CA ASP A 167 -13.35 -10.19 1.29
C ASP A 167 -13.94 -10.99 2.46
N CYS A 168 -13.81 -12.30 2.46
CA CYS A 168 -14.19 -13.17 3.56
C CYS A 168 -13.29 -14.39 3.69
N ILE A 169 -13.08 -14.88 4.91
CA ILE A 169 -12.37 -16.14 5.17
C ILE A 169 -13.30 -17.15 5.83
N SER A 170 -13.12 -18.44 5.52
CA SER A 170 -13.89 -19.52 6.14
C SER A 170 -13.35 -19.86 7.53
N SER A 171 -14.23 -20.21 8.46
CA SER A 171 -13.85 -20.64 9.82
C SER A 171 -13.33 -22.09 9.88
N GLY A 172 -13.44 -22.83 8.77
CA GLY A 172 -13.04 -24.23 8.63
C GLY A 172 -13.48 -24.78 7.27
N THR A 173 -13.95 -26.03 7.23
CA THR A 173 -14.44 -26.70 6.01
C THR A 173 -15.88 -26.33 5.63
N GLY A 174 -16.57 -25.54 6.47
CA GLY A 174 -17.95 -25.12 6.25
C GLY A 174 -18.10 -23.81 5.48
N LEU A 175 -19.37 -23.39 5.32
CA LEU A 175 -19.74 -22.10 4.74
C LEU A 175 -19.73 -20.94 5.76
N GLU A 176 -19.37 -21.25 7.01
CA GLU A 176 -19.26 -20.24 8.07
C GLU A 176 -17.93 -19.50 7.97
N GLY A 177 -17.92 -18.23 8.34
CA GLY A 177 -16.69 -17.45 8.29
C GLY A 177 -16.81 -16.01 8.74
N PHE A 178 -15.82 -15.21 8.38
CA PHE A 178 -15.65 -13.81 8.77
C PHE A 178 -15.57 -12.95 7.53
N GLY A 179 -16.15 -11.75 7.59
CA GLY A 179 -16.20 -10.81 6.47
C GLY A 179 -15.38 -9.57 6.75
N PHE A 180 -14.78 -8.98 5.72
CA PHE A 180 -13.98 -7.76 5.81
C PHE A 180 -14.43 -6.78 4.74
N VAL A 181 -14.72 -5.54 5.11
CA VAL A 181 -15.02 -4.46 4.17
C VAL A 181 -13.98 -3.37 4.35
N TYR A 182 -13.17 -3.13 3.31
CA TYR A 182 -12.27 -2.00 3.24
C TYR A 182 -13.04 -0.76 2.76
N ILE A 183 -12.94 0.32 3.53
CA ILE A 183 -13.54 1.61 3.21
C ILE A 183 -12.40 2.64 3.16
N PRO A 184 -12.07 3.18 1.97
CA PRO A 184 -10.98 4.14 1.84
C PRO A 184 -11.34 5.48 2.50
N GLU A 185 -10.33 6.25 2.87
CA GLU A 185 -10.48 7.68 3.10
C GLU A 185 -10.97 8.34 1.81
N SER A 186 -11.97 9.22 1.92
CA SER A 186 -12.45 9.93 0.75
C SER A 186 -11.61 11.17 0.46
N SER A 187 -11.43 11.42 -0.84
CA SER A 187 -10.89 12.70 -1.35
C SER A 187 -11.93 13.81 -1.41
N LEU A 188 -13.22 13.49 -1.22
CA LEU A 188 -14.35 14.43 -1.23
C LEU A 188 -15.31 14.22 -0.04
N PRO A 189 -14.84 14.39 1.21
CA PRO A 189 -15.77 14.52 2.32
C PRO A 189 -16.61 15.82 2.15
N PRO A 190 -17.80 15.91 2.75
CA PRO A 190 -18.40 14.91 3.62
C PRO A 190 -19.39 13.97 2.89
N HIS A 191 -19.42 12.70 3.30
CA HIS A 191 -20.35 11.66 2.83
C HIS A 191 -21.52 11.50 3.78
N ARG A 192 -22.73 11.84 3.30
CA ARG A 192 -23.98 11.75 4.06
C ARG A 192 -24.60 10.37 3.93
N VAL A 193 -25.18 9.82 4.99
CA VAL A 193 -25.99 8.61 4.91
C VAL A 193 -27.33 8.89 4.23
N VAL A 194 -27.67 8.10 3.19
CA VAL A 194 -28.96 8.18 2.48
C VAL A 194 -29.90 7.00 2.77
N LEU A 195 -29.44 6.02 3.55
CA LEU A 195 -30.30 4.91 4.00
C LEU A 195 -31.55 5.47 4.68
N SER A 196 -32.72 5.03 4.22
CA SER A 196 -34.02 5.50 4.73
C SER A 196 -34.37 4.85 6.07
N HIS A 197 -33.57 5.12 7.08
CA HIS A 197 -33.77 4.68 8.46
C HIS A 197 -33.82 5.90 9.40
N LYS A 198 -34.86 5.97 10.24
CA LYS A 198 -35.23 7.16 11.04
C LYS A 198 -34.08 7.76 11.86
N ASP A 199 -33.20 6.92 12.39
CA ASP A 199 -32.16 7.34 13.35
C ASP A 199 -30.86 7.79 12.70
N ILE A 200 -30.67 7.55 11.39
CA ILE A 200 -29.39 7.80 10.71
C ILE A 200 -29.53 8.56 9.39
N LYS A 201 -30.76 8.66 8.85
CA LYS A 201 -31.01 9.32 7.57
C LYS A 201 -30.54 10.77 7.61
N ASN A 202 -29.82 11.18 6.57
CA ASN A 202 -29.25 12.52 6.41
C ASN A 202 -28.18 12.90 7.44
N HIS A 203 -27.68 11.95 8.25
CA HIS A 203 -26.55 12.20 9.14
C HIS A 203 -25.23 11.96 8.42
N TYR A 204 -24.23 12.74 8.82
CA TYR A 204 -22.83 12.55 8.48
C TYR A 204 -22.16 11.92 9.69
N TYR A 205 -21.42 10.83 9.49
CA TYR A 205 -20.66 10.20 10.57
C TYR A 205 -19.17 10.46 10.39
N VAL A 206 -18.46 10.48 11.52
CA VAL A 206 -16.99 10.51 11.59
C VAL A 206 -16.52 9.47 12.59
N ARG A 207 -15.31 8.95 12.40
CA ARG A 207 -14.67 8.07 13.36
C ARG A 207 -14.08 8.89 14.50
N THR A 208 -14.36 8.50 15.74
CA THR A 208 -13.73 9.07 16.93
C THR A 208 -13.41 7.93 17.90
N GLY A 209 -12.12 7.64 18.05
CA GLY A 209 -11.64 6.48 18.80
C GLY A 209 -12.22 5.19 18.23
N GLU A 210 -13.06 4.52 19.04
CA GLU A 210 -13.66 3.21 18.73
C GLU A 210 -15.11 3.30 18.20
N SER A 211 -15.62 4.50 17.95
CA SER A 211 -17.04 4.67 17.59
C SER A 211 -17.26 5.62 16.42
N PHE A 212 -18.42 5.47 15.77
CA PHE A 212 -18.91 6.41 14.77
C PHE A 212 -19.91 7.36 15.42
N VAL A 213 -19.55 8.64 15.42
CA VAL A 213 -20.38 9.71 15.98
C VAL A 213 -20.84 10.63 14.86
N THR A 214 -21.99 11.28 15.06
CA THR A 214 -22.47 12.29 14.11
C THR A 214 -21.48 13.45 14.06
N ALA A 215 -21.09 13.85 12.85
CA ALA A 215 -20.20 14.98 12.64
C ALA A 215 -20.80 16.27 13.22
N SER A 216 -20.00 17.01 13.98
CA SER A 216 -20.39 18.32 14.49
C SER A 216 -20.46 19.35 13.36
N HIS A 217 -21.12 20.48 13.61
CA HIS A 217 -21.19 21.56 12.63
C HIS A 217 -19.79 22.05 12.22
N ALA A 218 -18.88 22.26 13.18
CA ALA A 218 -17.51 22.68 12.91
C ALA A 218 -16.72 21.64 12.08
N GLN A 219 -16.93 20.34 12.34
CA GLN A 219 -16.32 19.28 11.52
C GLN A 219 -16.86 19.31 10.09
N LEU A 220 -18.16 19.53 9.91
CA LEU A 220 -18.76 19.65 8.59
C LEU A 220 -18.28 20.91 7.86
N GLU A 221 -18.21 22.05 8.53
CA GLU A 221 -17.66 23.29 7.95
C GLU A 221 -16.22 23.08 7.49
N ASP A 222 -15.38 22.39 8.28
CA ASP A 222 -14.03 21.99 7.85
C ASP A 222 -14.10 21.12 6.59
N MET A 223 -14.92 20.05 6.58
CA MET A 223 -15.02 19.14 5.44
C MET A 223 -15.53 19.81 4.16
N PHE A 224 -16.55 20.67 4.25
CA PHE A 224 -17.04 21.46 3.12
C PHE A 224 -16.04 22.53 2.68
N GLY A 225 -15.25 23.07 3.62
CA GLY A 225 -14.25 24.10 3.39
C GLY A 225 -12.90 23.57 2.90
N ARG A 226 -12.66 22.25 2.94
CA ARG A 226 -11.42 21.64 2.45
C ARG A 226 -11.26 21.95 0.98
N ARG A 227 -10.32 22.85 0.68
CA ARG A 227 -9.80 23.00 -0.67
C ARG A 227 -9.26 21.64 -1.09
N PRO A 228 -9.59 21.16 -2.31
CA PRO A 228 -8.98 19.95 -2.85
C PRO A 228 -7.46 20.05 -2.65
N GLN A 229 -6.86 19.00 -2.07
CA GLN A 229 -5.43 18.97 -1.80
C GLN A 229 -4.69 18.28 -2.96
N PRO A 230 -3.50 18.74 -3.34
CA PRO A 230 -2.67 18.03 -4.29
C PRO A 230 -2.14 16.74 -3.65
N ARG A 231 -1.98 15.68 -4.45
CA ARG A 231 -1.35 14.42 -4.03
C ARG A 231 -0.17 14.16 -4.92
N LEU A 232 1.03 14.42 -4.40
CA LEU A 232 2.25 14.39 -5.21
C LEU A 232 2.86 12.98 -5.26
N SER A 233 3.39 12.63 -6.42
CA SER A 233 4.17 11.42 -6.66
C SER A 233 5.37 11.75 -7.53
N LEU A 234 6.41 10.92 -7.48
CA LEU A 234 7.55 11.01 -8.39
C LEU A 234 7.16 10.45 -9.76
N SER A 235 7.21 11.28 -10.80
CA SER A 235 7.14 10.79 -12.18
C SER A 235 8.54 10.49 -12.69
N LYS A 236 8.72 9.37 -13.40
CA LYS A 236 9.98 8.99 -14.04
C LYS A 236 9.75 8.55 -15.49
N GLU A 237 10.69 8.88 -16.35
CA GLU A 237 10.72 8.46 -17.75
C GLU A 237 12.18 8.19 -18.14
N ILE A 238 12.45 7.04 -18.76
CA ILE A 238 13.80 6.61 -19.12
C ILE A 238 13.96 6.86 -20.61
N VAL A 239 15.04 7.53 -21.00
CA VAL A 239 15.32 7.89 -22.38
C VAL A 239 16.72 7.44 -22.74
N PHE A 240 16.84 6.76 -23.88
CA PHE A 240 18.14 6.43 -24.44
C PHE A 240 18.88 7.68 -24.90
N TYR A 241 20.12 7.87 -24.44
CA TYR A 241 20.90 9.07 -24.75
C TYR A 241 21.97 8.81 -25.81
N SER A 242 22.84 7.83 -25.56
CA SER A 242 23.94 7.52 -26.47
C SER A 242 24.58 6.16 -26.16
N MET A 243 25.22 5.57 -27.17
CA MET A 243 26.19 4.48 -26.98
C MET A 243 27.62 5.03 -26.89
N ASP A 244 28.45 4.42 -26.05
CA ASP A 244 29.88 4.70 -25.91
C ASP A 244 30.62 3.35 -25.77
N GLY A 245 30.91 2.72 -26.91
CA GLY A 245 31.38 1.34 -26.95
C GLY A 245 30.35 0.37 -26.36
N ASP A 246 30.76 -0.40 -25.35
CA ASP A 246 29.90 -1.32 -24.62
C ASP A 246 29.05 -0.63 -23.54
N TYR A 247 29.12 0.69 -23.40
CA TYR A 247 28.35 1.42 -22.41
C TYR A 247 27.17 2.16 -23.04
N ALA A 248 25.97 1.89 -22.54
CA ALA A 248 24.78 2.66 -22.85
C ALA A 248 24.60 3.78 -21.80
N LYS A 249 24.46 5.02 -22.26
CA LYS A 249 24.10 6.17 -21.43
C LYS A 249 22.60 6.41 -21.53
N LEU A 250 21.94 6.52 -20.39
CA LEU A 250 20.50 6.76 -20.27
C LEU A 250 20.24 8.02 -19.46
N LEU A 251 19.22 8.76 -19.87
CA LEU A 251 18.66 9.89 -19.15
C LEU A 251 17.39 9.45 -18.45
N ILE A 252 17.32 9.61 -17.14
CA ILE A 252 16.13 9.37 -16.34
C ILE A 252 15.52 10.74 -16.02
N LEU A 253 14.50 11.12 -16.79
CA LEU A 253 13.73 12.33 -16.57
C LEU A 253 12.88 12.17 -15.32
N LEU A 254 13.06 13.08 -14.36
CA LEU A 254 12.38 13.07 -13.07
C LEU A 254 11.50 14.30 -12.93
N GLY A 255 10.30 14.10 -12.41
CA GLY A 255 9.31 15.15 -12.24
C GLY A 255 8.38 14.89 -11.08
N ILE A 256 7.48 15.85 -10.89
CA ILE A 256 6.41 15.77 -9.91
C ILE A 256 5.12 15.55 -10.68
N GLU A 257 4.39 14.52 -10.30
CA GLU A 257 3.04 14.24 -10.79
C GLU A 257 2.03 14.53 -9.69
N ASN A 258 0.94 15.20 -10.05
CA ASN A 258 -0.15 15.47 -9.14
C ASN A 258 -1.31 14.52 -9.40
N LEU A 259 -1.40 13.48 -8.58
CA LEU A 259 -2.47 12.49 -8.58
C LEU A 259 -3.69 12.95 -7.75
N GLY A 260 -3.65 14.16 -7.21
CA GLY A 260 -4.71 14.74 -6.39
C GLY A 260 -5.57 15.72 -7.16
N ARG A 261 -6.63 16.20 -6.51
CA ARG A 261 -7.61 17.13 -7.12
C ARG A 261 -7.32 18.59 -6.82
N GLY A 262 -6.47 18.84 -5.84
CA GLY A 262 -5.92 20.17 -5.59
C GLY A 262 -4.88 20.53 -6.60
N THR A 263 -4.76 21.81 -6.91
CA THR A 263 -3.61 22.31 -7.67
C THR A 263 -2.40 22.39 -6.73
N ALA A 264 -1.28 21.79 -7.12
CA ALA A 264 -0.04 21.90 -6.36
C ALA A 264 0.62 23.24 -6.68
N ARG A 265 0.62 24.18 -5.72
CA ARG A 265 1.23 25.50 -5.87
C ARG A 265 2.61 25.53 -5.24
N SER A 266 3.52 26.30 -5.83
CA SER A 266 4.90 26.44 -5.35
C SER A 266 5.58 25.08 -5.12
N PRO A 267 5.60 24.18 -6.12
CA PRO A 267 6.15 22.84 -5.95
C PRO A 267 7.64 22.89 -5.55
N PHE A 268 8.02 21.96 -4.68
CA PHE A 268 9.38 21.71 -4.24
C PHE A 268 9.75 20.27 -4.57
N PHE A 269 10.98 20.09 -5.08
CA PHE A 269 11.54 18.79 -5.41
C PHE A 269 13.01 18.73 -5.02
N SER A 270 13.39 17.76 -4.20
CA SER A 270 14.80 17.48 -3.88
C SER A 270 15.15 16.07 -4.30
N ILE A 271 16.35 15.87 -4.84
CA ILE A 271 16.87 14.55 -5.17
C ILE A 271 18.29 14.35 -4.68
N LYS A 272 18.59 13.10 -4.34
CA LYS A 272 19.93 12.59 -4.07
C LYS A 272 20.11 11.26 -4.77
N VAL A 273 21.15 11.18 -5.58
CA VAL A 273 21.57 9.98 -6.29
C VAL A 273 22.99 9.62 -5.87
N GLU A 274 23.26 8.32 -5.77
CA GLU A 274 24.58 7.82 -5.42
C GLU A 274 25.41 7.53 -6.70
N PRO A 275 26.75 7.71 -6.64
CA PRO A 275 27.64 7.33 -7.73
C PRO A 275 27.43 5.86 -8.17
N PRO A 276 27.58 5.53 -9.47
CA PRO A 276 28.10 6.39 -10.55
C PRO A 276 27.05 7.33 -11.17
N ASN A 277 25.80 7.32 -10.70
CA ASN A 277 24.74 8.16 -11.23
C ASN A 277 24.96 9.62 -10.83
N LYS A 278 24.65 10.55 -11.73
CA LYS A 278 24.78 11.99 -11.47
C LYS A 278 23.64 12.76 -12.09
N ILE A 279 23.35 13.92 -11.52
CA ILE A 279 22.38 14.84 -12.12
C ILE A 279 22.95 15.38 -13.42
N PHE A 280 22.16 15.39 -14.47
CA PHE A 280 22.56 15.87 -15.78
C PHE A 280 22.57 17.40 -15.79
N GLU A 281 23.76 17.98 -15.97
CA GLU A 281 23.98 19.42 -15.82
C GLU A 281 23.36 20.25 -16.95
N PHE A 282 23.09 19.61 -18.10
CA PHE A 282 22.51 20.25 -19.27
C PHE A 282 20.97 20.30 -19.24
N GLY A 283 20.33 20.00 -18.11
CA GLY A 283 18.89 20.15 -17.97
C GLY A 283 18.08 19.05 -18.68
N ILE A 284 16.78 19.28 -18.84
CA ILE A 284 15.83 18.33 -19.43
C ILE A 284 15.90 18.30 -20.96
N ASP A 285 16.43 19.34 -21.58
CA ASP A 285 16.46 19.54 -23.03
C ASP A 285 17.88 19.64 -23.63
N GLY A 286 18.91 19.50 -22.80
CA GLY A 286 20.31 19.66 -23.21
C GLY A 286 20.82 21.10 -23.27
N ASN A 287 19.99 22.10 -22.96
CA ASN A 287 20.34 23.53 -23.00
C ASN A 287 20.37 24.20 -21.62
N GLY A 288 20.40 23.39 -20.55
CA GLY A 288 20.39 23.88 -19.17
C GLY A 288 19.00 24.31 -18.68
N HIS A 289 17.93 24.04 -19.44
CA HIS A 289 16.58 24.28 -18.93
C HIS A 289 16.20 23.19 -17.94
N PHE A 290 15.72 23.59 -16.77
CA PHE A 290 15.10 22.71 -15.79
C PHE A 290 13.62 23.07 -15.72
N GLY A 291 12.77 22.11 -15.43
CA GLY A 291 11.33 22.43 -15.35
C GLY A 291 10.94 23.18 -14.08
N LEU A 292 11.84 23.26 -13.10
CA LEU A 292 11.76 24.02 -11.86
C LEU A 292 13.10 24.73 -11.60
N ASP A 293 13.07 25.85 -10.88
CA ASP A 293 14.27 26.64 -10.59
C ASP A 293 15.15 25.90 -9.59
N LYS A 294 16.44 25.76 -9.92
CA LYS A 294 17.42 25.14 -9.02
C LYS A 294 17.65 26.04 -7.81
N LEU A 295 17.46 25.50 -6.61
CA LEU A 295 17.67 26.21 -5.37
C LEU A 295 19.14 26.17 -4.96
N ILE A 296 19.57 27.20 -4.25
CA ILE A 296 20.92 27.25 -3.66
C ILE A 296 20.99 26.16 -2.59
N PRO A 297 21.92 25.20 -2.69
CA PRO A 297 22.04 24.14 -1.70
C PRO A 297 22.38 24.74 -0.34
N ALA A 298 21.73 24.22 0.71
CA ALA A 298 22.17 24.50 2.07
C ALA A 298 23.63 24.05 2.24
N ILE A 299 24.42 24.83 2.97
CA ILE A 299 25.82 24.52 3.28
C ILE A 299 25.88 23.09 3.83
N GLN A 300 26.63 22.19 3.17
CA GLN A 300 26.80 20.74 3.47
C GLN A 300 25.71 19.77 2.98
N SER A 301 24.77 20.19 2.12
CA SER A 301 23.83 19.24 1.50
C SER A 301 24.41 18.56 0.25
N ASN A 302 24.35 17.23 0.20
CA ASN A 302 24.60 16.44 -1.02
C ASN A 302 23.33 16.28 -1.88
N GLU A 303 22.22 16.92 -1.50
CA GLU A 303 20.98 16.92 -2.25
C GLU A 303 20.96 18.09 -3.24
N THR A 304 20.35 17.88 -4.40
CA THR A 304 20.02 18.98 -5.30
C THR A 304 18.53 19.26 -5.23
N SER A 305 18.20 20.48 -4.84
CA SER A 305 16.83 20.91 -4.65
C SER A 305 16.39 21.89 -5.74
N TYR A 306 15.12 21.83 -6.06
CA TYR A 306 14.42 22.65 -7.02
C TYR A 306 13.15 23.19 -6.35
N GLY A 307 12.78 24.41 -6.70
CA GLY A 307 11.60 25.07 -6.19
C GLY A 307 10.97 25.93 -7.26
N ALA A 308 9.75 26.36 -6.98
CA ALA A 308 9.03 27.25 -7.87
C ALA A 308 8.32 28.33 -7.07
N SER A 309 8.17 29.50 -7.69
CA SER A 309 7.33 30.56 -7.14
C SER A 309 5.83 30.20 -7.22
N ALA A 310 4.99 31.00 -6.56
CA ALA A 310 3.53 30.78 -6.51
C ALA A 310 2.82 30.80 -7.88
N SER A 311 3.46 31.32 -8.93
CA SER A 311 2.92 31.31 -10.29
C SER A 311 3.05 29.95 -10.98
N VAL A 312 3.96 29.10 -10.51
CA VAL A 312 4.15 27.75 -11.04
C VAL A 312 3.25 26.79 -10.28
N VAL A 313 2.43 26.08 -11.05
CA VAL A 313 1.47 25.13 -10.53
C VAL A 313 1.50 23.80 -11.28
N ILE A 314 1.11 22.73 -10.61
CA ILE A 314 0.87 21.41 -11.21
C ILE A 314 -0.62 21.10 -11.00
N HIS A 315 -1.37 21.13 -12.08
CA HIS A 315 -2.80 20.86 -12.06
C HIS A 315 -3.10 19.38 -11.76
N PRO A 316 -4.31 19.05 -11.31
CA PRO A 316 -4.74 17.65 -11.15
C PRO A 316 -4.48 16.82 -12.40
N GLU A 317 -3.99 15.60 -12.20
CA GLU A 317 -3.69 14.61 -13.25
C GLU A 317 -2.65 15.08 -14.29
N THR A 318 -1.83 16.08 -13.91
CA THR A 318 -0.71 16.54 -14.73
C THR A 318 0.62 16.25 -14.05
N LYS A 319 1.66 16.11 -14.87
CA LYS A 319 3.04 15.97 -14.42
C LYS A 319 3.89 17.13 -14.92
N ARG A 320 4.94 17.46 -14.17
CA ARG A 320 5.95 18.43 -14.55
C ARG A 320 7.33 17.83 -14.30
N VAL A 321 8.04 17.55 -15.40
CA VAL A 321 9.45 17.16 -15.35
C VAL A 321 10.24 18.32 -14.77
N ALA A 322 11.15 18.05 -13.84
CA ALA A 322 11.93 19.07 -13.14
C ALA A 322 13.42 18.95 -13.47
N THR A 323 13.96 17.72 -13.53
CA THR A 323 15.38 17.48 -13.75
C THR A 323 15.62 16.12 -14.40
N CYS A 324 16.89 15.79 -14.64
CA CYS A 324 17.29 14.52 -15.22
C CYS A 324 18.51 13.93 -14.50
N VAL A 325 18.55 12.61 -14.38
CA VAL A 325 19.69 11.84 -13.88
C VAL A 325 20.32 11.09 -15.04
N LEU A 326 21.62 11.27 -15.22
CA LEU A 326 22.43 10.48 -16.13
C LEU A 326 22.90 9.21 -15.42
N THR A 327 22.59 8.07 -16.03
CA THR A 327 23.12 6.76 -15.64
C THR A 327 23.83 6.11 -16.82
N GLN A 328 24.74 5.18 -16.51
CA GLN A 328 25.51 4.43 -17.48
C GLN A 328 25.44 2.95 -17.15
N ILE A 329 25.20 2.15 -18.18
CA ILE A 329 25.05 0.70 -18.08
C ILE A 329 26.09 0.05 -18.95
N ASP A 330 26.84 -0.87 -18.35
CA ASP A 330 27.68 -1.80 -19.09
C ASP A 330 26.78 -2.82 -19.79
N MET A 331 26.84 -2.87 -21.12
CA MET A 331 26.07 -3.81 -21.94
C MET A 331 26.74 -5.19 -22.05
N SER A 332 28.03 -5.29 -21.74
CA SER A 332 28.81 -6.53 -21.80
C SER A 332 28.51 -7.48 -20.63
N ILE A 333 28.07 -6.96 -19.49
CA ILE A 333 27.70 -7.78 -18.33
C ILE A 333 26.39 -8.53 -18.56
N ASN A 334 26.14 -9.58 -17.76
CA ASN A 334 24.87 -10.29 -17.80
C ASN A 334 23.72 -9.32 -17.41
N PRO A 335 22.60 -9.29 -18.16
CA PRO A 335 21.45 -8.45 -17.82
C PRO A 335 20.97 -8.55 -16.37
N LEU A 336 21.02 -9.75 -15.78
CA LEU A 336 20.62 -10.02 -14.38
C LEU A 336 21.56 -9.40 -13.33
N HIS A 337 22.73 -8.93 -13.75
CA HIS A 337 23.71 -8.27 -12.88
C HIS A 337 23.81 -6.76 -13.13
N THR A 338 22.91 -6.20 -13.95
CA THR A 338 22.84 -4.75 -14.14
C THR A 338 22.43 -4.09 -12.82
N PRO A 339 23.22 -3.14 -12.30
CA PRO A 339 22.92 -2.50 -11.02
C PRO A 339 21.63 -1.69 -11.10
N ASP A 340 20.87 -1.68 -10.01
CA ASP A 340 19.69 -0.83 -9.84
C ASP A 340 20.11 0.64 -9.64
N VAL A 341 19.29 1.57 -10.12
CA VAL A 341 19.44 2.99 -9.84
C VAL A 341 18.53 3.37 -8.69
N VAL A 342 19.15 3.85 -7.60
CA VAL A 342 18.44 4.26 -6.38
C VAL A 342 18.40 5.78 -6.30
N ILE A 343 17.20 6.34 -6.16
CA ILE A 343 16.94 7.77 -6.13
C ILE A 343 16.22 8.09 -4.83
N ASN A 344 16.87 8.80 -3.91
CA ASN A 344 16.21 9.34 -2.74
C ASN A 344 15.63 10.71 -3.11
N TYR A 345 14.38 10.96 -2.75
CA TYR A 345 13.69 12.18 -3.18
C TYR A 345 12.79 12.77 -2.09
N LYS A 346 12.52 14.07 -2.24
CA LYS A 346 11.58 14.81 -1.41
C LYS A 346 10.63 15.63 -2.29
N LEU A 347 9.34 15.58 -2.00
CA LEU A 347 8.30 16.34 -2.69
C LEU A 347 7.50 17.17 -1.70
N ALA A 348 7.22 18.42 -2.04
CA ALA A 348 6.24 19.23 -1.31
C ALA A 348 5.57 20.24 -2.25
N ALA A 349 4.47 20.81 -1.77
CA ALA A 349 3.82 21.98 -2.36
C ALA A 349 3.12 22.74 -1.23
N GLU A 350 2.63 23.94 -1.50
CA GLU A 350 1.84 24.72 -0.56
C GLU A 350 0.63 23.90 -0.07
N GLY A 351 0.48 23.78 1.25
CA GLY A 351 -0.61 23.02 1.88
C GLY A 351 -0.45 21.50 1.85
N ALA A 352 0.54 20.96 1.13
CA ALA A 352 0.87 19.54 1.13
C ALA A 352 2.01 19.22 2.10
N ARG A 353 1.90 18.07 2.78
CA ARG A 353 2.97 17.54 3.63
C ARG A 353 4.19 17.17 2.78
N LEU A 354 5.39 17.39 3.34
CA LEU A 354 6.64 16.90 2.76
C LEU A 354 6.62 15.37 2.71
N ILE A 355 6.79 14.83 1.51
CA ILE A 355 6.97 13.40 1.25
C ILE A 355 8.46 13.15 1.10
N GLU A 356 9.01 12.21 1.88
CA GLU A 356 10.37 11.72 1.73
C GLU A 356 10.32 10.23 1.42
N ALA A 357 10.94 9.82 0.32
CA ALA A 357 10.85 8.45 -0.15
C ALA A 357 12.06 8.06 -1.02
N GLN A 358 12.12 6.78 -1.38
CA GLN A 358 13.14 6.21 -2.23
C GLN A 358 12.48 5.51 -3.42
N GLU A 359 13.02 5.76 -4.60
CA GLU A 359 12.64 5.08 -5.84
C GLU A 359 13.79 4.18 -6.30
N ILE A 360 13.47 2.95 -6.70
CA ILE A 360 14.45 1.97 -7.20
C ILE A 360 14.05 1.59 -8.62
N ILE A 361 14.87 2.00 -9.59
CA ILE A 361 14.71 1.63 -10.99
C ILE A 361 15.57 0.40 -11.23
N LYS A 362 14.95 -0.71 -11.67
CA LYS A 362 15.65 -1.97 -11.80
C LYS A 362 16.61 -1.94 -12.98
N GLY A 363 17.80 -2.52 -12.80
CA GLY A 363 18.80 -2.63 -13.86
C GLY A 363 18.26 -3.34 -15.12
N VAL A 364 17.33 -4.29 -14.93
CA VAL A 364 16.66 -4.98 -16.03
C VAL A 364 15.76 -4.06 -16.86
N ASP A 365 15.03 -3.13 -16.22
CA ASP A 365 14.13 -2.19 -16.89
C ASP A 365 14.93 -1.22 -17.76
N LEU A 366 16.06 -0.75 -17.24
CA LEU A 366 16.96 0.11 -17.99
C LEU A 366 17.53 -0.57 -19.24
N ARG A 367 17.83 -1.88 -19.17
CA ARG A 367 18.28 -2.64 -20.34
C ARG A 367 17.19 -2.86 -21.38
N ILE A 368 15.95 -3.04 -20.94
CA ILE A 368 14.81 -3.16 -21.86
C ILE A 368 14.73 -1.89 -22.71
N GLU A 369 14.86 -0.71 -22.09
CA GLU A 369 14.84 0.58 -22.78
C GLU A 369 15.95 0.70 -23.83
N VAL A 370 17.19 0.33 -23.47
CA VAL A 370 18.33 0.33 -24.42
C VAL A 370 18.04 -0.58 -25.62
N ASN A 371 17.47 -1.77 -25.40
CA ASN A 371 17.22 -2.72 -26.49
C ASN A 371 16.08 -2.29 -27.42
N GLN A 372 15.12 -1.50 -26.93
CA GLN A 372 13.99 -1.01 -27.72
C GLN A 372 14.39 0.19 -28.60
N HIS A 373 15.28 1.06 -28.11
CA HIS A 373 15.62 2.32 -28.78
C HIS A 373 17.06 2.39 -29.33
N GLY A 374 17.94 1.46 -28.94
CA GLY A 374 19.35 1.42 -29.36
C GLY A 374 19.62 0.70 -30.67
N ARG A 375 18.61 0.45 -31.51
CA ARG A 375 18.76 -0.15 -32.85
C ARG A 375 18.62 0.86 -33.97
#